data_AF-A0A836X1E2-F1
#
_entry.id   AF-A0A836X1E2-F1
#
_cell.length_a   1.000
_cell.length_b   1.000
_cell.length_c   1.000
_cell.angle_alpha   90.00
_cell.angle_beta   90.00
_cell.angle_gamma   90.00
#
_symmetry.space_group_name_H-M   'P 1'
#
loop_
_entity.id
_entity.type
_entity.pdbx_description
1 polymer ?
#
loop_
_entity_poly.entity_id
_entity_poly.type
_entity_poly.pdbx_seq_one_letter_code
_entity_poly.pdbx_strand_id
1 'polypeptide(L)'
;MKSPRKLTRSKTTKNLLVTGASSEMGNALIRQLLNNSGLKVKAMVHRSPVNIHGCEIRPGDLKKTDSLVQTFSGVDTVVHIAGLTKSTRESDYFEINVSGTKNLIEACLESGVKKIIYISSVAVSSEGGGYASSKLEAEHFIKKSGLKWVILRPAQVYGERAEDSINRLIHWIQRYIFVPVIGTGECKLSPVFIDDVVSAMTRAVINEEIENKTIVLAGPEELTYDEFVDRVAAHFGVKRFKLHIPAGLIELVSVLLSKVGINIFSPDQVPRLLFDKSYGISLAKEMLNYSPRYLEDGIKNKHSQ
;
A
#
# COMPACT_ATOMS: atom_id res chain seq x y z
N MET A 1 11.81 49.14 28.82
CA MET A 1 10.94 48.07 28.29
C MET A 1 11.81 47.06 27.52
N LYS A 2 12.01 45.86 28.06
CA LYS A 2 12.73 44.78 27.36
C LYS A 2 11.71 43.98 26.53
N SER A 3 11.95 43.91 25.22
CA SER A 3 11.18 43.11 24.25
C SER A 3 11.10 41.64 24.68
N PRO A 4 9.92 40.99 24.64
CA PRO A 4 9.79 39.59 25.01
C PRO A 4 10.45 38.70 23.95
N ARG A 5 11.47 37.95 24.38
CA ARG A 5 12.08 36.88 23.59
C ARG A 5 10.98 35.88 23.21
N LYS A 6 10.71 35.73 21.92
CA LYS A 6 9.95 34.60 21.38
C LYS A 6 10.65 33.31 21.82
N LEU A 7 10.04 32.56 22.74
CA LEU A 7 10.42 31.18 23.02
C LEU A 7 10.25 30.38 21.72
N THR A 8 11.36 30.08 21.05
CA THR A 8 11.39 29.05 20.02
C THR A 8 11.02 27.73 20.68
N ARG A 9 9.81 27.23 20.41
CA ARG A 9 9.40 25.86 20.74
C ARG A 9 10.50 24.92 20.22
N SER A 10 11.24 24.30 21.13
CA SER A 10 12.10 23.16 20.82
C SER A 10 11.22 22.12 20.11
N LYS A 11 11.45 21.85 18.82
CA LYS A 11 10.74 20.79 18.10
C LYS A 11 11.09 19.47 18.79
N THR A 12 10.19 18.95 19.62
CA THR A 12 10.32 17.64 20.24
C THR A 12 10.44 16.59 19.14
N THR A 13 11.54 15.86 19.12
CA THR A 13 11.77 14.76 18.18
C THR A 13 10.70 13.68 18.37
N LYS A 14 10.00 13.29 17.31
CA LYS A 14 8.96 12.25 17.37
C LYS A 14 9.53 10.87 17.06
N ASN A 15 9.13 9.87 17.83
CA ASN A 15 9.49 8.50 17.57
C ASN A 15 8.45 7.85 16.66
N LEU A 16 8.90 7.40 15.49
CA LEU A 16 8.06 6.72 14.51
C LEU A 16 8.49 5.25 14.42
N LEU A 17 7.52 4.35 14.31
CA LEU A 17 7.79 2.95 13.97
C LEU A 17 7.07 2.59 12.66
N VAL A 18 7.78 1.93 11.75
CA VAL A 18 7.25 1.44 10.48
C VAL A 18 7.16 -0.08 10.51
N THR A 19 5.96 -0.64 10.36
CA THR A 19 5.80 -2.08 10.08
C THR A 19 5.87 -2.32 8.57
N GLY A 20 6.21 -3.55 8.16
CA GLY A 20 6.40 -3.84 6.74
C GLY A 20 7.64 -3.13 6.18
N ALA A 21 8.61 -2.81 7.04
CA ALA A 21 9.83 -2.08 6.71
C ALA A 21 10.72 -2.76 5.65
N SER A 22 10.58 -4.07 5.48
CA SER A 22 11.29 -4.85 4.46
C SER A 22 10.64 -4.82 3.08
N SER A 23 9.40 -4.31 2.95
CA SER A 23 8.79 -4.07 1.63
C SER A 23 9.48 -2.93 0.90
N GLU A 24 9.35 -2.87 -0.42
CA GLU A 24 9.94 -1.78 -1.22
C GLU A 24 9.37 -0.42 -0.80
N MET A 25 8.05 -0.32 -0.65
CA MET A 25 7.37 0.87 -0.14
C MET A 25 7.82 1.26 1.27
N GLY A 26 7.94 0.28 2.19
CA GLY A 26 8.41 0.53 3.55
C GLY A 26 9.87 0.99 3.62
N ASN A 27 10.74 0.38 2.80
CA ASN A 27 12.15 0.75 2.71
C ASN A 27 12.30 2.19 2.16
N ALA A 28 11.59 2.50 1.07
CA ALA A 28 11.59 3.82 0.46
C ALA A 28 11.06 4.88 1.42
N LEU A 29 9.98 4.59 2.16
CA LEU A 29 9.45 5.49 3.19
C LEU A 29 10.48 5.77 4.27
N ILE A 30 11.10 4.74 4.86
CA ILE A 30 12.08 4.94 5.94
C ILE A 30 13.22 5.83 5.45
N ARG A 31 13.74 5.59 4.23
CA ARG A 31 14.81 6.42 3.64
C ARG A 31 14.41 7.88 3.49
N GLN A 32 13.19 8.17 3.04
CA GLN A 32 12.71 9.54 2.95
C GLN A 32 12.56 10.21 4.33
N LEU A 33 12.03 9.47 5.31
CA LEU A 33 11.78 9.98 6.65
C LEU A 33 13.07 10.27 7.45
N LEU A 34 14.14 9.51 7.20
CA LEU A 34 15.44 9.75 7.84
C LEU A 34 16.07 11.10 7.49
N ASN A 35 15.64 11.74 6.40
CA ASN A 35 16.07 13.08 6.05
C ASN A 35 15.43 14.18 6.93
N ASN A 36 14.47 13.81 7.79
CA ASN A 36 13.80 14.75 8.68
C ASN A 36 14.40 14.70 10.09
N SER A 37 15.14 15.75 10.47
CA SER A 37 15.79 15.86 11.79
C SER A 37 14.81 15.89 12.98
N GLY A 38 13.52 16.08 12.74
CA GLY A 38 12.46 16.00 13.75
C GLY A 38 11.95 14.58 14.02
N LEU A 39 12.43 13.56 13.30
CA LEU A 39 11.96 12.19 13.41
C LEU A 39 13.08 11.22 13.84
N LYS A 40 12.75 10.28 14.72
CA LYS A 40 13.54 9.08 15.01
C LYS A 40 12.78 7.87 14.47
N VAL A 41 13.29 7.26 13.41
CA VAL A 41 12.60 6.19 12.69
C VAL A 41 13.08 4.83 13.17
N LYS A 42 12.13 3.98 13.56
CA LYS A 42 12.31 2.57 13.92
C LYS A 42 11.69 1.68 12.86
N ALA A 43 12.38 0.61 12.46
CA ALA A 43 11.88 -0.39 11.54
C ALA A 43 11.51 -1.65 12.32
N MET A 44 10.24 -2.05 12.28
CA MET A 44 9.82 -3.34 12.80
C MET A 44 10.13 -4.42 11.76
N VAL A 45 10.87 -5.45 12.19
CA VAL A 45 11.34 -6.55 11.35
C VAL A 45 10.84 -7.87 11.92
N HIS A 46 10.22 -8.69 11.06
CA HIS A 46 9.79 -10.04 11.43
C HIS A 46 10.79 -11.10 10.93
N ARG A 47 10.89 -11.28 9.60
CA ARG A 47 11.72 -12.35 8.98
C ARG A 47 12.83 -11.81 8.11
N SER A 48 12.52 -10.81 7.29
CA SER A 48 13.45 -10.25 6.31
C SER A 48 14.23 -9.09 6.93
N PRO A 49 15.57 -9.14 6.96
CA PRO A 49 16.38 -8.08 7.54
C PRO A 49 16.20 -6.77 6.77
N VAL A 50 16.31 -5.66 7.48
CA VAL A 50 16.33 -4.31 6.93
C VAL A 50 17.69 -3.70 7.26
N ASN A 51 18.45 -3.32 6.23
CA ASN A 51 19.73 -2.64 6.39
C ASN A 51 19.59 -1.19 5.91
N ILE A 52 19.15 -0.30 6.80
CA ILE A 52 19.03 1.13 6.54
C ILE A 52 19.80 1.87 7.62
N HIS A 53 20.89 2.54 7.24
CA HIS A 53 21.70 3.34 8.15
C HIS A 53 20.87 4.47 8.79
N GLY A 54 21.04 4.71 10.09
CA GLY A 54 20.29 5.72 10.84
C GLY A 54 18.90 5.27 11.30
N CYS A 55 18.47 4.04 11.00
CA CYS A 55 17.22 3.48 11.47
C CYS A 55 17.46 2.45 12.59
N GLU A 56 16.70 2.56 13.69
CA GLU A 56 16.72 1.58 14.77
C GLU A 56 15.89 0.35 14.38
N ILE A 57 16.47 -0.85 14.41
CA ILE A 57 15.75 -2.09 14.10
C ILE A 57 15.12 -2.66 15.36
N ARG A 58 13.83 -3.01 15.31
CA ARG A 58 13.13 -3.71 16.39
C ARG A 58 12.48 -4.99 15.87
N PRO A 59 12.72 -6.15 16.50
CA PRO A 59 12.04 -7.38 16.11
C PRO A 59 10.56 -7.30 16.47
N GLY A 60 9.68 -7.90 15.68
CA GLY A 60 8.28 -8.05 16.08
C GLY A 60 7.47 -8.91 15.11
N ASP A 61 6.44 -9.56 15.64
CA ASP A 61 5.50 -10.38 14.88
C ASP A 61 4.08 -9.96 15.21
N LEU A 62 3.28 -9.62 14.20
CA LEU A 62 1.87 -9.22 14.37
C LEU A 62 1.03 -10.35 14.99
N LYS A 63 1.48 -11.61 14.92
CA LYS A 63 0.83 -12.74 15.56
C LYS A 63 1.18 -12.92 17.04
N LYS A 64 2.18 -12.20 17.57
CA LYS A 64 2.69 -12.37 18.94
C LYS A 64 2.60 -11.05 19.72
N THR A 65 1.45 -10.84 20.36
CA THR A 65 1.10 -9.63 21.13
C THR A 65 2.18 -9.21 22.14
N ASP A 66 2.72 -10.15 22.91
CA ASP A 66 3.71 -9.86 23.96
C ASP A 66 4.98 -9.18 23.42
N SER A 67 5.37 -9.55 22.19
CA SER A 67 6.54 -8.95 21.53
C SER A 67 6.28 -7.51 21.05
N LEU A 68 5.02 -7.17 20.77
CA LEU A 68 4.65 -5.88 20.17
C LEU A 68 4.72 -4.74 21.18
N VAL A 69 4.33 -4.96 22.44
CA VAL A 69 4.37 -3.92 23.49
C VAL A 69 5.80 -3.42 23.70
N GLN A 70 6.77 -4.33 23.83
CA GLN A 70 8.18 -3.96 23.92
C GLN A 70 8.66 -3.25 22.64
N THR A 71 8.24 -3.75 21.48
CA THR A 71 8.57 -3.15 20.18
C THR A 71 8.07 -1.71 20.07
N PHE A 72 6.92 -1.40 20.66
CA PHE A 72 6.26 -0.09 20.54
C PHE A 72 6.57 0.86 21.69
N SER A 73 7.30 0.41 22.71
CA SER A 73 7.72 1.25 23.83
C SER A 73 8.46 2.52 23.36
N GLY A 74 7.96 3.68 23.79
CA GLY A 74 8.52 4.99 23.43
C GLY A 74 8.24 5.44 21.98
N VAL A 75 7.27 4.82 21.29
CA VAL A 75 6.82 5.22 19.94
C VAL A 75 5.64 6.18 20.05
N ASP A 76 5.69 7.30 19.33
CA ASP A 76 4.58 8.26 19.26
C ASP A 76 3.60 7.94 18.12
N THR A 77 4.10 7.41 17.01
CA THR A 77 3.31 7.14 15.80
C THR A 77 3.75 5.84 15.14
N VAL A 78 2.79 5.04 14.70
CA VAL A 78 3.03 3.81 13.93
C VAL A 78 2.57 3.99 12.50
N VAL A 79 3.43 3.72 11.52
CA VAL A 79 3.05 3.54 10.11
C VAL A 79 2.90 2.05 9.84
N HIS A 80 1.67 1.60 9.71
CA HIS A 80 1.32 0.20 9.51
C HIS A 80 1.18 -0.12 8.03
N ILE A 81 2.27 -0.60 7.41
CA ILE A 81 2.31 -1.04 5.99
C ILE A 81 2.17 -2.56 5.88
N ALA A 82 2.60 -3.30 6.90
CA ALA A 82 2.55 -4.76 6.88
C ALA A 82 1.13 -5.28 6.60
N GLY A 83 1.01 -6.16 5.62
CA GLY A 83 -0.22 -6.84 5.27
C GLY A 83 0.05 -7.92 4.22
N LEU A 84 -0.76 -8.96 4.21
CA LEU A 84 -0.71 -10.02 3.23
C LEU A 84 -1.55 -9.62 2.01
N THR A 85 -0.93 -9.55 0.83
CA THR A 85 -1.58 -9.12 -0.43
C THR A 85 -1.91 -10.27 -1.38
N LYS A 86 -1.26 -11.43 -1.16
CA LYS A 86 -1.42 -12.66 -1.92
C LYS A 86 -1.44 -13.87 -0.97
N SER A 87 -2.51 -14.65 -1.03
CA SER A 87 -2.59 -15.99 -0.45
C SER A 87 -3.41 -16.91 -1.35
N THR A 88 -3.22 -18.21 -1.22
CA THR A 88 -4.09 -19.24 -1.76
C THR A 88 -5.20 -19.64 -0.78
N ARG A 89 -5.11 -19.20 0.48
CA ARG A 89 -6.09 -19.44 1.53
C ARG A 89 -6.63 -18.11 2.03
N GLU A 90 -7.94 -17.93 1.90
CA GLU A 90 -8.62 -16.72 2.34
C GLU A 90 -8.41 -16.44 3.83
N SER A 91 -8.40 -17.49 4.68
CA SER A 91 -8.15 -17.38 6.12
C SER A 91 -6.88 -16.60 6.47
N ASP A 92 -5.85 -16.70 5.63
CA ASP A 92 -4.54 -16.09 5.90
C ASP A 92 -4.63 -14.56 5.78
N TYR A 93 -5.50 -14.04 4.92
CA TYR A 93 -5.76 -12.61 4.83
C TYR A 93 -6.36 -12.08 6.13
N PHE A 94 -7.36 -12.77 6.69
CA PHE A 94 -7.99 -12.36 7.95
C PHE A 94 -7.03 -12.52 9.13
N GLU A 95 -6.27 -13.62 9.20
CA GLU A 95 -5.29 -13.82 10.26
C GLU A 95 -4.24 -12.70 10.31
N ILE A 96 -3.68 -12.31 9.15
CA ILE A 96 -2.65 -11.27 9.10
C ILE A 96 -3.24 -9.86 9.12
N ASN A 97 -4.17 -9.56 8.21
CA ASN A 97 -4.65 -8.20 8.00
C ASN A 97 -5.67 -7.77 9.06
N VAL A 98 -6.46 -8.69 9.61
CA VAL A 98 -7.45 -8.36 10.65
C VAL A 98 -6.90 -8.64 12.04
N SER A 99 -6.62 -9.90 12.37
CA SER A 99 -6.15 -10.26 13.72
C SER A 99 -4.80 -9.62 14.03
N GLY A 100 -3.87 -9.61 13.07
CA GLY A 100 -2.61 -8.89 13.23
C GLY A 100 -2.76 -7.38 13.43
N THR A 101 -3.74 -6.75 12.78
CA THR A 101 -4.05 -5.32 13.00
C THR A 101 -4.66 -5.08 14.38
N LYS A 102 -5.53 -5.97 14.87
CA LYS A 102 -6.08 -5.89 16.25
C LYS A 102 -4.97 -5.95 17.29
N ASN A 103 -4.08 -6.93 17.17
CA ASN A 103 -2.92 -7.07 18.05
C ASN A 103 -2.03 -5.82 18.02
N LEU A 104 -1.83 -5.22 16.84
CA LEU A 104 -1.09 -3.96 16.68
C LEU A 104 -1.79 -2.80 17.40
N ILE A 105 -3.12 -2.69 17.29
CA ILE A 105 -3.90 -1.64 17.95
C ILE A 105 -3.78 -1.78 19.48
N GLU A 106 -3.95 -2.99 20.02
CA GLU A 106 -3.82 -3.27 21.45
C GLU A 106 -2.42 -2.86 21.95
N ALA A 107 -1.37 -3.30 21.26
CA ALA A 107 0.00 -2.92 21.61
C ALA A 107 0.26 -1.40 21.51
N CYS A 108 -0.38 -0.72 20.55
CA CYS A 108 -0.31 0.74 20.43
C CYS A 108 -0.92 1.43 21.65
N LEU A 109 -2.12 1.00 22.06
CA LEU A 109 -2.84 1.54 23.21
C LEU A 109 -2.04 1.32 24.50
N GLU A 110 -1.55 0.10 24.74
CA GLU A 110 -0.75 -0.24 25.92
C GLU A 110 0.56 0.53 25.99
N SER A 111 1.19 0.79 24.83
CA SER A 111 2.47 1.50 24.75
C SER A 111 2.34 3.02 24.72
N GLY A 112 1.11 3.56 24.74
CA GLY A 112 0.85 5.00 24.67
C GLY A 112 1.14 5.63 23.30
N VAL A 113 1.11 4.85 22.22
CA VAL A 113 1.16 5.36 20.85
C VAL A 113 -0.03 6.28 20.63
N LYS A 114 0.17 7.41 19.94
CA LYS A 114 -0.86 8.45 19.78
C LYS A 114 -1.57 8.39 18.44
N LYS A 115 -0.87 7.94 17.40
CA LYS A 115 -1.34 7.98 16.01
C LYS A 115 -0.96 6.72 15.24
N ILE A 116 -1.89 6.20 14.45
CA ILE A 116 -1.63 5.17 13.44
C ILE A 116 -1.84 5.74 12.04
N ILE A 117 -0.87 5.53 11.15
CA ILE A 117 -1.03 5.73 9.71
C ILE A 117 -1.10 4.36 9.08
N TYR A 118 -2.29 3.97 8.60
CA TYR A 118 -2.55 2.65 8.05
C TYR A 118 -2.55 2.69 6.52
N ILE A 119 -1.76 1.80 5.90
CA ILE A 119 -1.78 1.63 4.45
C ILE A 119 -2.81 0.56 4.11
N SER A 120 -3.94 1.00 3.58
CA SER A 120 -5.04 0.18 3.08
C SER A 120 -4.93 -0.01 1.56
N SER A 121 -6.05 -0.05 0.84
CA SER A 121 -6.10 -0.13 -0.62
C SER A 121 -7.42 0.47 -1.13
N VAL A 122 -7.44 0.99 -2.36
CA VAL A 122 -8.71 1.27 -3.07
C VAL A 122 -9.52 0.00 -3.33
N ALA A 123 -8.88 -1.17 -3.21
CA ALA A 123 -9.51 -2.46 -3.39
C ALA A 123 -10.47 -2.84 -2.24
N VAL A 124 -10.60 -2.05 -1.18
CA VAL A 124 -11.47 -2.37 -0.04
C VAL A 124 -12.95 -2.41 -0.44
N SER A 125 -13.54 -3.59 -0.29
CA SER A 125 -14.94 -3.87 -0.57
C SER A 125 -15.30 -5.21 0.07
N SER A 126 -16.54 -5.39 0.50
CA SER A 126 -17.06 -6.71 0.89
C SER A 126 -17.22 -7.66 -0.30
N GLU A 127 -17.23 -7.11 -1.52
CA GLU A 127 -17.41 -7.85 -2.77
C GLU A 127 -16.08 -8.14 -3.49
N GLY A 128 -14.97 -7.57 -3.01
CA GLY A 128 -13.65 -7.68 -3.65
C GLY A 128 -12.84 -8.93 -3.28
N GLY A 129 -13.46 -9.91 -2.60
CA GLY A 129 -12.82 -11.13 -2.12
C GLY A 129 -12.03 -10.97 -0.81
N GLY A 130 -11.39 -12.06 -0.35
CA GLY A 130 -10.78 -12.16 0.97
C GLY A 130 -9.81 -11.04 1.35
N TYR A 131 -8.92 -10.63 0.45
CA TYR A 131 -8.03 -9.50 0.71
C TYR A 131 -8.81 -8.19 0.92
N ALA A 132 -9.70 -7.86 -0.01
CA ALA A 132 -10.49 -6.63 0.03
C ALA A 132 -11.32 -6.54 1.32
N SER A 133 -12.02 -7.62 1.67
CA SER A 133 -12.80 -7.76 2.89
C SER A 133 -11.92 -7.64 4.14
N SER A 134 -10.76 -8.31 4.16
CA SER A 134 -9.83 -8.23 5.30
C SER A 134 -9.30 -6.82 5.53
N LYS A 135 -9.00 -6.07 4.45
CA LYS A 135 -8.52 -4.68 4.55
C LYS A 135 -9.65 -3.74 4.99
N LEU A 136 -10.88 -3.95 4.51
CA LEU A 136 -12.06 -3.20 4.94
C LEU A 136 -12.34 -3.41 6.43
N GLU A 137 -12.28 -4.66 6.91
CA GLU A 137 -12.47 -4.99 8.32
C GLU A 137 -11.34 -4.41 9.19
N ALA A 138 -10.09 -4.48 8.74
CA ALA A 138 -8.97 -3.84 9.44
C ALA A 138 -9.14 -2.32 9.57
N GLU A 139 -9.63 -1.64 8.52
CA GLU A 139 -9.96 -0.21 8.61
C GLU A 139 -11.03 0.07 9.68
N HIS A 140 -12.01 -0.81 9.81
CA HIS A 140 -13.05 -0.69 10.83
C HIS A 140 -12.47 -0.70 12.25
N PHE A 141 -11.55 -1.64 12.53
CA PHE A 141 -10.88 -1.69 13.83
C PHE A 141 -9.98 -0.49 14.08
N ILE A 142 -9.21 -0.04 13.07
CA ILE A 142 -8.40 1.18 13.16
C ILE A 142 -9.27 2.39 13.52
N LYS A 143 -10.42 2.56 12.84
CA LYS A 143 -11.35 3.68 13.09
C LYS A 143 -11.95 3.66 14.49
N LYS A 144 -12.15 2.47 15.07
CA LYS A 144 -12.72 2.26 16.41
C LYS A 144 -11.67 2.15 17.53
N SER A 145 -10.39 2.24 17.21
CA SER A 145 -9.30 2.01 18.16
C SER A 145 -9.21 3.01 19.32
N GLY A 146 -9.80 4.20 19.17
CA GLY A 146 -9.61 5.32 20.10
C GLY A 146 -8.30 6.09 19.87
N LEU A 147 -7.45 5.65 18.94
CA LEU A 147 -6.23 6.35 18.51
C LEU A 147 -6.56 7.37 17.43
N LYS A 148 -5.71 8.39 17.26
CA LYS A 148 -5.74 9.21 16.05
C LYS A 148 -5.32 8.33 14.88
N TRP A 149 -6.02 8.41 13.75
CA TRP A 149 -5.70 7.56 12.61
C TRP A 149 -5.69 8.32 11.27
N VAL A 150 -4.88 7.85 10.34
CA VAL A 150 -4.95 8.24 8.92
C VAL A 150 -4.92 6.95 8.13
N ILE A 151 -5.90 6.77 7.24
CA ILE A 151 -5.94 5.62 6.34
C ILE A 151 -5.57 6.11 4.95
N LEU A 152 -4.50 5.60 4.39
CA LEU A 152 -4.11 5.84 3.02
C LEU A 152 -4.58 4.66 2.18
N ARG A 153 -5.28 4.90 1.08
CA ARG A 153 -5.75 3.87 0.14
C ARG A 153 -5.02 4.04 -1.20
N PRO A 154 -3.82 3.46 -1.35
CA PRO A 154 -3.17 3.40 -2.65
C PRO A 154 -4.01 2.63 -3.67
N ALA A 155 -3.96 3.11 -4.91
CA ALA A 155 -4.47 2.41 -6.07
C ALA A 155 -3.51 1.31 -6.54
N GLN A 156 -3.43 1.04 -7.84
CA GLN A 156 -2.50 0.06 -8.37
C GLN A 156 -1.08 0.67 -8.41
N VAL A 157 -0.28 0.36 -7.39
CA VAL A 157 1.09 0.88 -7.25
C VAL A 157 2.00 0.21 -8.27
N TYR A 158 2.70 1.00 -9.09
CA TYR A 158 3.67 0.52 -10.06
C TYR A 158 5.05 1.18 -9.85
N GLY A 159 6.08 0.57 -10.43
CA GLY A 159 7.49 1.00 -10.29
C GLY A 159 8.27 0.24 -9.22
N GLU A 160 7.62 -0.73 -8.56
CA GLU A 160 8.27 -1.71 -7.70
C GLU A 160 9.08 -2.71 -8.54
N ARG A 161 10.15 -3.24 -7.95
CA ARG A 161 10.98 -4.29 -8.56
C ARG A 161 10.29 -5.64 -8.48
N ALA A 162 9.47 -5.85 -7.46
CA ALA A 162 8.62 -7.03 -7.33
C ALA A 162 7.65 -7.09 -8.51
N GLU A 163 7.66 -8.22 -9.23
CA GLU A 163 6.76 -8.49 -10.34
C GLU A 163 5.38 -8.95 -9.84
N ASP A 164 4.75 -8.16 -9.00
CA ASP A 164 3.41 -8.41 -8.50
C ASP A 164 2.36 -7.54 -9.20
N SER A 165 1.09 -7.87 -8.99
CA SER A 165 -0.07 -7.07 -9.40
C SER A 165 0.05 -6.40 -10.79
N ILE A 166 0.18 -5.07 -10.84
CA ILE A 166 0.26 -4.28 -12.08
C ILE A 166 1.66 -4.29 -12.70
N ASN A 167 2.73 -4.44 -11.91
CA ASN A 167 4.09 -4.58 -12.42
C ASN A 167 4.24 -5.87 -13.25
N ARG A 168 3.57 -6.95 -12.84
CA ARG A 168 3.49 -8.19 -13.64
C ARG A 168 2.84 -7.96 -15.00
N LEU A 169 1.77 -7.16 -15.05
CA LEU A 169 1.10 -6.82 -16.31
C LEU A 169 2.01 -5.95 -17.21
N ILE A 170 2.68 -4.94 -16.65
CA ILE A 170 3.66 -4.13 -17.37
C ILE A 170 4.77 -5.01 -17.96
N HIS A 171 5.34 -5.93 -17.16
CA HIS A 171 6.35 -6.88 -17.65
C HIS A 171 5.79 -7.79 -18.75
N TRP A 172 4.56 -8.29 -18.58
CA TRP A 172 3.90 -9.13 -19.57
C TRP A 172 3.76 -8.40 -20.91
N ILE A 173 3.31 -7.14 -20.88
CA ILE A 173 3.20 -6.27 -22.05
C ILE A 173 4.58 -6.03 -22.67
N GLN A 174 5.67 -5.96 -21.92
CA GLN A 174 7.00 -5.82 -22.53
C GLN A 174 7.46 -7.08 -23.28
N ARG A 175 7.02 -8.27 -22.83
CA ARG A 175 7.61 -9.55 -23.25
C ARG A 175 6.77 -10.34 -24.25
N TYR A 176 5.46 -10.35 -24.11
CA TYR A 176 4.57 -11.22 -24.87
C TYR A 176 3.74 -10.44 -25.87
N ILE A 177 3.45 -11.06 -27.01
CA ILE A 177 2.65 -10.44 -28.08
C ILE A 177 1.16 -10.40 -27.71
N PHE A 178 0.68 -11.41 -26.97
CA PHE A 178 -0.70 -11.51 -26.52
C PHE A 178 -0.84 -11.08 -25.06
N VAL A 179 -1.87 -10.26 -24.78
CA VAL A 179 -2.22 -9.81 -23.43
C VAL A 179 -3.61 -10.34 -23.08
N PRO A 180 -3.75 -11.21 -22.05
CA PRO A 180 -5.06 -11.67 -21.61
C PRO A 180 -5.80 -10.53 -20.90
N VAL A 181 -7.02 -10.26 -21.35
CA VAL A 181 -7.93 -9.26 -20.76
C VAL A 181 -9.10 -10.01 -20.16
N ILE A 182 -9.37 -9.80 -18.87
CA ILE A 182 -10.50 -10.42 -18.18
C ILE A 182 -11.76 -9.60 -18.48
N GLY A 183 -12.81 -10.23 -19.00
CA GLY A 183 -14.05 -9.58 -19.37
C GLY A 183 -13.89 -8.64 -20.57
N THR A 184 -14.60 -7.50 -20.54
CA THR A 184 -14.63 -6.52 -21.64
C THR A 184 -13.41 -5.62 -21.70
N GLY A 185 -12.55 -5.62 -20.67
CA GLY A 185 -11.42 -4.69 -20.56
C GLY A 185 -11.79 -3.29 -20.06
N GLU A 186 -13.07 -3.04 -19.79
CA GLU A 186 -13.58 -1.72 -19.36
C GLU A 186 -13.36 -1.43 -17.87
N CYS A 187 -12.88 -2.41 -17.10
CA CYS A 187 -12.62 -2.21 -15.68
C CYS A 187 -11.61 -1.07 -15.49
N LYS A 188 -11.95 -0.14 -14.59
CA LYS A 188 -11.18 1.09 -14.38
C LYS A 188 -10.02 0.85 -13.42
N LEU A 189 -8.87 1.42 -13.77
CA LEU A 189 -7.61 1.42 -13.04
C LEU A 189 -7.14 2.87 -12.92
N SER A 190 -6.47 3.20 -11.81
CA SER A 190 -5.77 4.48 -11.69
C SER A 190 -4.35 4.22 -11.16
N PRO A 191 -3.44 3.75 -12.03
CA PRO A 191 -2.10 3.38 -11.63
C PRO A 191 -1.36 4.55 -10.99
N VAL A 192 -0.66 4.30 -9.89
CA VAL A 192 0.08 5.32 -9.14
C VAL A 192 1.53 4.90 -8.99
N PHE A 193 2.46 5.83 -9.21
CA PHE A 193 3.88 5.52 -9.08
C PHE A 193 4.29 5.43 -7.61
N ILE A 194 5.13 4.44 -7.28
CA ILE A 194 5.56 4.19 -5.89
C ILE A 194 6.13 5.43 -5.21
N ASP A 195 6.98 6.23 -5.86
CA ASP A 195 7.58 7.39 -5.21
C ASP A 195 6.55 8.47 -4.84
N ASP A 196 5.45 8.57 -5.59
CA ASP A 196 4.38 9.53 -5.31
C ASP A 196 3.56 9.06 -4.11
N VAL A 197 3.31 7.75 -3.99
CA VAL A 197 2.70 7.14 -2.80
C VAL A 197 3.59 7.37 -1.57
N VAL A 198 4.89 7.09 -1.69
CA VAL A 198 5.85 7.26 -0.58
C VAL A 198 5.97 8.72 -0.18
N SER A 199 5.99 9.66 -1.14
CA SER A 199 5.97 11.10 -0.87
C SER A 199 4.70 11.51 -0.11
N ALA A 200 3.53 11.00 -0.53
CA ALA A 200 2.27 11.24 0.17
C ALA A 200 2.27 10.67 1.60
N MET A 201 2.82 9.46 1.80
CA MET A 201 3.00 8.84 3.12
C MET A 201 3.92 9.68 4.01
N THR A 202 5.06 10.15 3.50
CA THR A 202 5.97 11.05 4.20
C THR A 202 5.25 12.32 4.65
N ARG A 203 4.43 12.92 3.78
CA ARG A 203 3.65 14.11 4.11
C ARG A 203 2.56 13.83 5.14
N ALA A 204 1.94 12.65 5.11
CA ALA A 204 0.95 12.23 6.11
C ALA A 204 1.58 12.01 7.50
N VAL A 205 2.85 11.57 7.54
CA VAL A 205 3.64 11.47 8.78
C VAL A 205 3.99 12.85 9.34
N ILE A 206 4.44 13.76 8.48
CA ILE A 206 4.92 15.08 8.88
C ILE A 206 3.75 16.02 9.23
N ASN A 207 2.62 15.90 8.53
CA ASN A 207 1.46 16.74 8.77
C ASN A 207 0.66 16.24 9.99
N GLU A 208 0.81 16.96 11.10
CA GLU A 208 0.16 16.65 12.36
C GLU A 208 -1.35 16.90 12.34
N GLU A 209 -1.82 17.79 11.48
CA GLU A 209 -3.23 18.19 11.41
C GLU A 209 -4.12 17.11 10.77
N ILE A 210 -3.53 16.16 10.04
CA ILE A 210 -4.27 15.08 9.40
C ILE A 210 -4.59 14.01 10.43
N GLU A 211 -5.84 14.01 10.86
CA GLU A 211 -6.39 13.05 11.82
C GLU A 211 -7.79 12.63 11.40
N ASN A 212 -8.08 11.34 11.57
CA ASN A 212 -9.36 10.69 11.28
C ASN A 212 -9.82 10.87 9.83
N LYS A 213 -8.89 10.72 8.88
CA LYS A 213 -9.13 10.85 7.44
C LYS A 213 -8.78 9.58 6.68
N THR A 214 -9.62 9.23 5.70
CA THR A 214 -9.34 8.20 4.69
C THR A 214 -9.00 8.92 3.38
N ILE A 215 -7.78 8.76 2.88
CA ILE A 215 -7.25 9.49 1.74
C ILE A 215 -6.86 8.50 0.65
N VAL A 216 -7.42 8.66 -0.55
CA VAL A 216 -7.09 7.85 -1.72
C VAL A 216 -5.82 8.38 -2.39
N LEU A 217 -4.89 7.48 -2.71
CA LEU A 217 -3.65 7.78 -3.44
C LEU A 217 -3.70 7.06 -4.79
N ALA A 218 -4.27 7.73 -5.78
CA ALA A 218 -4.40 7.24 -7.15
C ALA A 218 -3.53 8.06 -8.10
N GLY A 219 -3.38 7.58 -9.34
CA GLY A 219 -2.79 8.34 -10.43
C GLY A 219 -3.62 9.57 -10.80
N PRO A 220 -3.12 10.42 -11.72
CA PRO A 220 -3.86 11.59 -12.18
C PRO A 220 -5.03 11.23 -13.11
N GLU A 221 -5.07 10.01 -13.64
CA GLU A 221 -6.03 9.56 -14.65
C GLU A 221 -6.68 8.23 -14.27
N GLU A 222 -7.92 8.05 -14.72
CA GLU A 222 -8.62 6.77 -14.70
C GLU A 222 -8.59 6.16 -16.10
N LEU A 223 -8.00 4.97 -16.21
CA LEU A 223 -7.82 4.23 -17.45
C LEU A 223 -8.67 2.97 -17.40
N THR A 224 -9.28 2.57 -18.51
CA THR A 224 -9.71 1.19 -18.69
C THR A 224 -8.49 0.26 -18.72
N TYR A 225 -8.70 -1.03 -18.47
CA TYR A 225 -7.64 -2.03 -18.62
C TYR A 225 -7.04 -2.00 -20.03
N ASP A 226 -7.91 -1.84 -21.03
CA ASP A 226 -7.51 -1.74 -22.43
C ASP A 226 -6.65 -0.50 -22.71
N GLU A 227 -7.09 0.68 -22.26
CA GLU A 227 -6.32 1.92 -22.38
C GLU A 227 -4.96 1.80 -21.67
N PHE A 228 -4.93 1.15 -20.50
CA PHE A 228 -3.69 0.88 -19.80
C PHE A 228 -2.74 0.01 -20.63
N VAL A 229 -3.23 -1.10 -21.19
CA VAL A 229 -2.43 -1.98 -22.06
C VAL A 229 -1.91 -1.21 -23.27
N ASP A 230 -2.76 -0.42 -23.92
CA ASP A 230 -2.43 0.33 -25.13
C ASP A 230 -1.37 1.42 -24.83
N ARG A 231 -1.50 2.16 -23.72
CA ARG A 231 -0.53 3.20 -23.31
C ARG A 231 0.83 2.61 -22.94
N VAL A 232 0.85 1.51 -22.20
CA VAL A 232 2.12 0.82 -21.86
C VAL A 232 2.78 0.27 -23.11
N ALA A 233 2.00 -0.34 -24.02
CA ALA A 233 2.52 -0.87 -25.28
C ALA A 233 3.09 0.25 -26.18
N ALA A 234 2.39 1.39 -26.27
CA ALA A 234 2.85 2.56 -27.00
C ALA A 234 4.15 3.13 -26.41
N HIS A 235 4.26 3.25 -25.08
CA HIS A 235 5.47 3.72 -24.40
C HIS A 235 6.70 2.87 -24.74
N PHE A 236 6.55 1.54 -24.80
CA PHE A 236 7.64 0.63 -25.17
C PHE A 236 7.84 0.46 -26.69
N GLY A 237 7.03 1.10 -27.52
CA GLY A 237 7.11 0.96 -28.98
C GLY A 237 6.74 -0.44 -29.48
N VAL A 238 5.87 -1.15 -28.76
CA VAL A 238 5.50 -2.55 -29.05
C VAL A 238 4.02 -2.68 -29.44
N LYS A 239 3.70 -3.64 -30.31
CA LYS A 239 2.31 -3.95 -30.68
C LYS A 239 1.82 -5.18 -29.93
N ARG A 240 0.59 -5.12 -29.40
CA ARG A 240 -0.02 -6.19 -28.59
C ARG A 240 -1.41 -6.53 -29.07
N PHE A 241 -1.73 -7.82 -29.04
CA PHE A 241 -3.08 -8.32 -29.29
C PHE A 241 -3.76 -8.62 -27.96
N LYS A 242 -4.87 -7.94 -27.69
CA LYS A 242 -5.69 -8.13 -26.49
C LYS A 242 -6.63 -9.32 -26.72
N LEU A 243 -6.57 -10.32 -25.83
CA LEU A 243 -7.42 -11.49 -25.86
C LEU A 243 -8.44 -11.38 -24.73
N HIS A 244 -9.67 -11.03 -25.08
CA HIS A 244 -10.77 -10.89 -24.11
C HIS A 244 -11.31 -12.26 -23.75
N ILE A 245 -11.22 -12.60 -22.46
CA ILE A 245 -11.64 -13.88 -21.91
C ILE A 245 -12.81 -13.62 -20.95
N PRO A 246 -13.99 -14.25 -21.17
CA PRO A 246 -15.11 -14.11 -20.26
C PRO A 246 -14.74 -14.47 -18.82
N ALA A 247 -15.15 -13.67 -17.84
CA ALA A 247 -14.80 -13.87 -16.44
C ALA A 247 -15.18 -15.27 -15.93
N GLY A 248 -16.37 -15.77 -16.29
CA GLY A 248 -16.84 -17.11 -15.91
C GLY A 248 -15.96 -18.25 -16.44
N LEU A 249 -15.27 -18.06 -17.59
CA LEU A 249 -14.32 -19.05 -18.08
C LEU A 249 -13.05 -19.08 -17.23
N ILE A 250 -12.57 -17.92 -16.79
CA ILE A 250 -11.41 -17.83 -15.89
C ILE A 250 -11.74 -18.42 -14.53
N GLU A 251 -12.93 -18.17 -14.00
CA GLU A 251 -13.41 -18.77 -12.75
C GLU A 251 -13.45 -20.30 -12.86
N LEU A 252 -14.02 -20.83 -13.96
CA LEU A 252 -14.05 -22.28 -14.21
C LEU A 252 -12.64 -22.89 -14.27
N VAL A 253 -11.74 -22.28 -15.05
CA VAL A 253 -10.33 -22.73 -15.15
C VAL A 253 -9.62 -22.65 -13.80
N SER A 254 -9.86 -21.59 -13.03
CA SER A 254 -9.25 -21.42 -11.71
C SER A 254 -9.71 -22.51 -10.73
N VAL A 255 -11.00 -22.87 -10.74
CA VAL A 255 -11.54 -23.96 -9.91
C VAL A 255 -10.96 -25.31 -10.32
N LEU A 256 -10.87 -25.59 -11.62
CA LEU A 256 -10.32 -26.83 -12.15
C LEU A 256 -8.83 -26.97 -11.79
N LEU A 257 -8.02 -25.93 -12.00
CA LEU A 257 -6.60 -25.95 -11.68
C LEU A 257 -6.34 -26.08 -10.17
N SER A 258 -7.15 -25.40 -9.34
CA SER A 258 -7.06 -25.52 -7.87
C SER A 258 -7.29 -26.97 -7.40
N LYS A 259 -8.21 -27.72 -8.03
CA LYS A 259 -8.46 -29.13 -7.71
C LYS A 259 -7.28 -30.07 -8.02
N VAL A 260 -6.44 -29.70 -8.98
CA VAL A 260 -5.22 -30.45 -9.35
C VAL A 260 -3.98 -29.90 -8.64
N GLY A 261 -4.16 -28.97 -7.67
CA GLY A 261 -3.09 -28.38 -6.88
C GLY A 261 -2.29 -27.29 -7.61
N ILE A 262 -2.76 -26.83 -8.77
CA ILE A 262 -2.11 -25.78 -9.55
C ILE A 262 -2.81 -24.44 -9.28
N ASN A 263 -2.17 -23.55 -8.53
CA ASN A 263 -2.74 -22.23 -8.20
C ASN A 263 -2.05 -21.12 -9.01
N ILE A 264 -2.54 -20.87 -10.23
CA ILE A 264 -2.02 -19.80 -11.11
C ILE A 264 -2.55 -18.43 -10.68
N PHE A 265 -3.79 -18.37 -10.22
CA PHE A 265 -4.47 -17.16 -9.76
C PHE A 265 -4.90 -17.33 -8.31
N SER A 266 -4.70 -16.29 -7.49
CA SER A 266 -5.36 -16.26 -6.18
C SER A 266 -6.87 -16.05 -6.41
N PRO A 267 -7.76 -16.81 -5.74
CA PRO A 267 -9.21 -16.79 -6.00
C PRO A 267 -9.84 -15.39 -5.93
N ASP A 268 -9.23 -14.48 -5.18
CA ASP A 268 -9.72 -13.13 -4.96
C ASP A 268 -9.23 -12.10 -6.00
N GLN A 269 -8.34 -12.45 -6.93
CA GLN A 269 -7.83 -11.50 -7.92
C GLN A 269 -8.86 -11.08 -8.96
N VAL A 270 -9.74 -12.00 -9.39
CA VAL A 270 -10.79 -11.71 -10.38
C VAL A 270 -11.87 -10.80 -9.79
N PRO A 271 -12.49 -11.12 -8.64
CA PRO A 271 -13.44 -10.20 -7.99
C PRO A 271 -12.82 -8.84 -7.72
N ARG A 272 -11.58 -8.81 -7.21
CA ARG A 272 -10.83 -7.56 -6.93
C ARG A 272 -10.62 -6.71 -8.19
N LEU A 273 -10.40 -7.33 -9.34
CA LEU A 273 -10.23 -6.59 -10.60
C LEU A 273 -11.57 -5.99 -11.06
N LEU A 274 -12.63 -6.79 -11.04
CA LEU A 274 -13.89 -6.48 -11.72
C LEU A 274 -14.80 -5.50 -10.97
N PHE A 275 -14.73 -5.44 -9.63
CA PHE A 275 -15.59 -4.54 -8.88
C PHE A 275 -15.21 -3.06 -9.08
N ASP A 276 -16.19 -2.17 -8.97
CA ASP A 276 -15.98 -0.73 -9.16
C ASP A 276 -15.23 -0.07 -7.99
N LYS A 277 -14.31 0.84 -8.31
CA LYS A 277 -13.38 1.43 -7.34
C LYS A 277 -13.41 2.95 -7.42
N SER A 278 -13.41 3.60 -6.25
CA SER A 278 -13.33 5.06 -6.18
C SER A 278 -11.87 5.53 -6.17
N TYR A 279 -11.51 6.36 -7.15
CA TYR A 279 -10.14 6.87 -7.34
C TYR A 279 -9.99 8.37 -7.02
N GLY A 280 -10.96 8.98 -6.33
CA GLY A 280 -10.97 10.42 -6.07
C GLY A 280 -9.80 10.92 -5.21
N ILE A 281 -8.88 11.70 -5.79
CA ILE A 281 -7.67 12.21 -5.12
C ILE A 281 -7.79 13.62 -4.53
N SER A 282 -8.99 14.23 -4.52
CA SER A 282 -9.18 15.63 -4.08
C SER A 282 -8.68 15.87 -2.66
N LEU A 283 -8.97 14.97 -1.72
CA LEU A 283 -8.51 15.07 -0.34
C LEU A 283 -6.99 14.93 -0.21
N ALA A 284 -6.37 14.12 -1.09
CA ALA A 284 -4.91 14.00 -1.13
C ALA A 284 -4.27 15.31 -1.62
N LYS A 285 -4.85 15.93 -2.67
CA LYS A 285 -4.39 17.23 -3.18
C LYS A 285 -4.45 18.29 -2.08
N GLU A 286 -5.58 18.38 -1.38
CA GLU A 286 -5.80 19.36 -0.31
C GLU A 286 -4.87 19.15 0.89
N MET A 287 -4.83 17.94 1.46
CA MET A 287 -4.17 17.72 2.75
C MET A 287 -2.69 17.33 2.66
N LEU A 288 -2.28 16.74 1.52
CA LEU A 288 -0.92 16.25 1.32
C LEU A 288 -0.17 17.03 0.23
N ASN A 289 -0.79 18.05 -0.38
CA ASN A 289 -0.24 18.73 -1.56
C ASN A 289 0.22 17.68 -2.61
N TYR A 290 -0.66 16.70 -2.83
CA TYR A 290 -0.42 15.52 -3.65
C TYR A 290 -0.54 15.87 -5.14
N SER A 291 0.49 15.57 -5.92
CA SER A 291 0.52 15.76 -7.36
C SER A 291 1.18 14.54 -7.99
N PRO A 292 0.39 13.48 -8.29
CA PRO A 292 0.93 12.25 -8.86
C PRO A 292 1.33 12.46 -10.32
N ARG A 293 2.40 11.80 -10.75
CA ARG A 293 2.86 11.81 -12.14
C ARG A 293 1.98 10.97 -13.04
N TYR A 294 2.06 11.22 -14.35
CA TYR A 294 1.38 10.40 -15.35
C TYR A 294 2.03 9.02 -15.47
N LEU A 295 1.29 8.05 -16.02
CA LEU A 295 1.74 6.66 -16.13
C LEU A 295 3.12 6.54 -16.82
N GLU A 296 3.29 7.24 -17.93
CA GLU A 296 4.50 7.19 -18.75
C GLU A 296 5.71 7.77 -18.03
N ASP A 297 5.52 8.76 -17.17
CA ASP A 297 6.60 9.43 -16.43
C ASP A 297 7.22 8.52 -15.36
N GLY A 298 6.46 7.54 -14.87
CA GLY A 298 6.94 6.56 -13.89
C GLY A 298 7.53 5.30 -14.52
N ILE A 299 7.18 4.99 -15.78
CA ILE A 299 7.70 3.81 -16.48
C ILE A 299 9.12 4.13 -16.98
N LYS A 300 10.10 3.35 -16.51
CA LYS A 300 11.48 3.49 -16.97
C LYS A 300 11.67 2.78 -18.32
N ASN A 301 12.32 3.46 -19.25
CA ASN A 301 12.79 2.84 -20.49
C ASN A 301 13.87 1.79 -20.19
N LYS A 302 13.87 0.68 -20.94
CA LYS A 302 14.85 -0.42 -20.85
C LYS A 302 16.33 0.02 -21.01
N HIS A 303 16.57 1.26 -21.43
CA HIS A 303 17.92 1.82 -21.67
C HIS A 303 18.47 2.66 -20.51
N SER A 304 17.86 2.63 -19.32
CA SER A 304 18.32 3.40 -18.15
C SER A 304 18.81 2.53 -16.97
N GLN A 305 19.32 1.33 -17.25
CA GLN A 305 20.08 0.50 -16.29
C GLN A 305 21.49 0.25 -16.79
#